data_AF-A0A925KK47-F1
#
_entry.id   AF-A0A925KK47-F1
#
_cell.length_a   1.000
_cell.length_b   1.000
_cell.length_c   1.000
_cell.angle_alpha   90.00
_cell.angle_beta   90.00
_cell.angle_gamma   90.00
#
_symmetry.space_group_name_H-M   'P 1'
#
loop_
_entity.id
_entity.type
_entity.pdbx_description
1 polymer ?
#
loop_
_entity_poly.entity_id
_entity_poly.type
_entity_poly.pdbx_seq_one_letter_code
_entity_poly.pdbx_strand_id
1 'polypeptide(L)' 'MTTGKFITLEGIDGAGKSSHAEWLLDRLRSGGRDVKLTREPGGTALGEKLRE' A
#
# COMPACT_ATOMS: atom_id res chain seq x y z
N MET A 1 -21.63 9.04 -5.93
CA MET A 1 -20.17 8.89 -5.77
C MET A 1 -19.90 8.27 -4.41
N THR A 2 -19.22 7.13 -4.35
CA THR A 2 -18.77 6.54 -3.08
C THR A 2 -17.41 7.11 -2.71
N THR A 3 -17.26 7.57 -1.48
CA THR A 3 -15.99 8.07 -0.95
C THR A 3 -15.09 6.90 -0.56
N GLY A 4 -13.87 6.88 -1.11
CA GLY A 4 -12.83 5.91 -0.73
C GLY A 4 -12.18 6.23 0.60
N LYS A 5 -11.29 5.35 1.06
CA LYS A 5 -10.36 5.59 2.17
C LYS A 5 -8.94 5.59 1.65
N PHE A 6 -8.13 6.54 2.11
CA PHE A 6 -6.69 6.57 1.85
C PHE A 6 -5.95 6.32 3.17
N ILE A 7 -5.11 5.28 3.19
CA ILE A 7 -4.45 4.77 4.40
C ILE A 7 -2.95 4.73 4.10
N THR A 8 -2.13 5.34 4.96
CA THR A 8 -0.67 5.27 4.90
C THR A 8 -0.14 4.39 6.04
N LEU A 9 1.02 3.78 5.83
CA LEU A 9 1.72 2.98 6.84
C LEU A 9 3.11 3.57 7.05
N GLU A 10 3.34 4.15 8.22
CA GLU A 10 4.55 4.89 8.57
C GLU A 10 5.37 4.19 9.66
N GLY A 11 6.66 4.49 9.72
CA GLY A 11 7.58 3.93 10.71
C GLY A 11 9.02 3.81 10.22
N ILE A 12 9.95 3.49 11.12
CA ILE A 12 11.37 3.31 10.80
C ILE A 12 11.60 2.07 9.91
N ASP A 13 12.80 1.93 9.36
CA ASP A 13 13.20 0.72 8.66
C ASP A 13 13.17 -0.50 9.59
N GLY A 14 12.67 -1.62 9.08
CA GLY A 14 12.43 -2.81 9.89
C GLY A 14 11.15 -2.77 10.75
N ALA A 15 10.38 -1.67 10.77
CA ALA A 15 9.11 -1.60 11.52
C ALA A 15 7.98 -2.49 10.97
N GLY A 16 8.23 -3.25 9.89
CA GLY A 16 7.27 -4.18 9.30
C GLY A 16 6.20 -3.54 8.40
N LYS A 17 6.41 -2.31 7.92
CA LYS A 17 5.45 -1.57 7.06
C LYS A 17 4.97 -2.41 5.87
N SER A 18 5.90 -3.01 5.11
CA SER A 18 5.57 -3.82 3.93
C SER A 18 4.79 -5.08 4.28
N SER A 19 5.19 -5.81 5.32
CA SER A 19 4.48 -7.02 5.78
C SER A 19 3.05 -6.71 6.23
N HIS A 20 2.86 -5.61 6.97
CA HIS A 20 1.52 -5.18 7.38
C HIS A 20 0.68 -4.65 6.22
N ALA A 21 1.32 -4.04 5.19
CA ALA A 21 0.62 -3.59 3.98
C ALA A 21 0.00 -4.75 3.21
N GLU A 22 0.75 -5.84 3.02
CA GLU A 22 0.29 -7.07 2.36
C GLU A 22 -0.80 -7.76 3.18
N TRP A 23 -0.59 -7.92 4.50
CA TRP A 23 -1.59 -8.47 5.39
C TRP A 23 -2.91 -7.67 5.36
N LEU A 24 -2.83 -6.34 5.38
CA LEU A 24 -4.00 -5.47 5.34
C LEU A 24 -4.72 -5.58 3.98
N LEU A 25 -3.97 -5.65 2.88
CA LEU A 25 -4.52 -5.86 1.54
C LEU A 25 -5.37 -7.13 1.48
N ASP A 26 -4.82 -8.25 1.93
CA ASP A 26 -5.51 -9.55 1.93
C ASP A 26 -6.73 -9.55 2.86
N ARG A 27 -6.59 -8.93 4.05
CA ARG A 27 -7.70 -8.83 5.01
C ARG A 27 -8.86 -7.99 4.48
N LEU A 28 -8.57 -6.92 3.74
CA LEU A 28 -9.59 -6.06 3.17
C LEU A 28 -10.24 -6.70 1.94
N ARG A 29 -9.46 -7.33 1.06
CA ARG A 29 -9.96 -8.06 -0.12
C ARG A 29 -10.82 -9.26 0.26
N SER A 30 -10.42 -10.04 1.26
CA SER A 30 -11.25 -11.13 1.81
C SER A 30 -12.57 -10.65 2.42
N GLY A 31 -12.65 -9.36 2.80
CA GLY A 31 -13.89 -8.70 3.21
C GLY A 31 -14.71 -8.11 2.06
N GLY A 32 -14.40 -8.41 0.80
CA GLY A 32 -15.13 -7.94 -0.37
C GLY A 32 -14.87 -6.49 -0.76
N ARG A 33 -13.76 -5.88 -0.28
CA ARG A 33 -13.40 -4.49 -0.64
C ARG A 33 -12.48 -4.45 -1.85
N ASP A 34 -12.73 -3.48 -2.74
CA ASP A 34 -11.76 -3.08 -3.76
C ASP A 34 -10.63 -2.28 -3.11
N VAL A 35 -9.39 -2.74 -3.31
CA VAL A 35 -8.21 -2.19 -2.65
C VAL A 35 -7.06 -2.12 -3.64
N LYS A 36 -6.48 -0.92 -3.75
CA LYS A 36 -5.23 -0.65 -4.46
C LYS A 36 -4.12 -0.43 -3.45
N LEU A 37 -3.03 -1.18 -3.61
CA LEU A 37 -1.81 -1.00 -2.84
C LEU A 37 -0.81 -0.21 -3.69
N THR A 38 -0.13 0.75 -3.07
CA THR A 38 0.98 1.52 -3.65
C THR A 38 2.06 1.73 -2.60
N ARG A 39 3.25 2.17 -3.01
CA ARG A 39 4.39 2.46 -2.14
C ARG A 39 5.18 3.67 -2.66
N GLU A 40 5.88 4.35 -1.75
CA GLU A 40 6.82 5.42 -2.10
C GLU A 40 8.19 5.18 -1.43
N PRO A 41 9.31 5.55 -2.10
CA PRO A 41 9.38 5.90 -3.52
C PRO A 41 8.98 4.69 -4.40
N GLY A 42 8.27 4.97 -5.51
CA GLY A 42 7.72 3.94 -6.39
C GLY A 42 6.27 4.18 -6.80
N GLY A 43 5.53 3.09 -7.06
CA GLY A 43 4.07 3.13 -7.26
C GLY A 43 3.60 3.49 -8.68
N THR A 44 4.52 3.88 -9.57
CA THR A 44 4.27 4.07 -11.00
C THR A 44 5.43 3.51 -11.82
N ALA A 45 5.24 3.24 -13.11
CA ALA A 45 6.32 2.76 -13.97
C ALA A 45 7.52 3.70 -14.01
N LEU A 46 7.30 5.02 -13.92
CA LEU A 46 8.37 6.01 -13.80
C LEU A 46 8.96 6.05 -12.38
N GLY A 47 8.12 6.03 -11.35
CA GLY A 47 8.56 6.06 -9.95
C GLY A 47 9.41 4.86 -9.55
N GLU A 48 9.13 3.67 -10.10
CA GLU A 48 9.97 2.49 -9.89
C GLU A 48 11.34 2.65 -10.59
N LYS A 49 11.40 3.28 -11.77
CA LYS A 49 12.69 3.57 -12.45
C LYS A 49 13.54 4.60 -11.71
N LEU A 50 12.91 5.57 -11.03
CA LEU A 50 13.60 6.62 -10.28
C LEU A 50 14.09 6.15 -8.89
N ARG A 51 13.68 4.96 -8.45
CA ARG A 51 14.05 4.40 -7.16
C ARG A 51 15.41 3.70 -7.18
N GLU A 52 15.81 3.15 -8.32
CA GLU A 52 17.13 2.55 -8.57
C GLU A 52 18.25 3.60 -8.55
#